data_AF-A0A4S8HX26-F1
#
_entry.id   AF-A0A4S8HX26-F1
#
_cell.length_a   1.000
_cell.length_b   1.000
_cell.length_c   1.000
_cell.angle_alpha   90.00
_cell.angle_beta   90.00
_cell.angle_gamma   90.00
#
_symmetry.space_group_name_H-M   'P 1'
#
loop_
_entity.id
_entity.type
_entity.pdbx_description
1 polymer ?
#
loop_
_entity_poly.entity_id
_entity_poly.type
_entity_poly.pdbx_seq_one_letter_code
_entity_poly.pdbx_strand_id
1 'polypeptide(L)' 'MNGESAIIRLNDPEYFKVLQVLNRTITLLADLNTSTNVTQIRQRLSEIINRQIDENTTIFAGVPAKIIKTIN' A
#
# COMPACT_ATOMS: atom_id res chain seq x y z
N MET A 1 17.23 -3.39 -2.86
CA MET A 1 16.96 -4.34 -1.76
C MET A 1 16.69 -5.70 -2.39
N ASN A 2 17.70 -6.56 -2.32
CA ASN A 2 17.69 -8.00 -2.57
C ASN A 2 16.68 -8.67 -1.62
N GLY A 3 15.79 -9.53 -2.15
CA GLY A 3 14.60 -10.07 -1.50
C GLY A 3 14.82 -11.06 -0.34
N GLU A 4 15.74 -10.78 0.57
CA GLU A 4 15.90 -11.50 1.84
C GLU A 4 15.05 -10.83 2.92
N SER A 5 14.14 -11.59 3.54
CA SER A 5 13.40 -11.13 4.73
C SER A 5 14.35 -11.06 5.92
N ALA A 6 14.92 -9.88 6.17
CA ALA A 6 15.64 -9.60 7.41
C ALA A 6 14.65 -9.55 8.58
N ILE A 7 14.96 -10.27 9.66
CA ILE A 7 14.21 -10.16 10.92
C ILE A 7 14.59 -8.82 11.56
N ILE A 8 13.65 -7.88 11.61
CA ILE A 8 13.82 -6.60 12.30
C ILE A 8 13.33 -6.75 13.75
N ARG A 9 14.17 -6.42 14.73
CA ARG A 9 13.78 -6.46 16.15
C ARG A 9 13.03 -5.19 16.54
N LEU A 10 12.08 -5.29 17.46
CA LEU A 10 11.31 -4.14 17.95
C LEU A 10 12.17 -3.10 18.70
N ASN A 11 13.29 -3.54 19.29
CA ASN A 11 14.24 -2.67 19.98
C ASN A 11 15.38 -2.18 19.09
N ASP A 12 15.30 -2.41 17.78
CA ASP A 12 16.24 -1.86 16.82
C ASP A 12 16.16 -0.32 16.87
N PRO A 13 17.28 0.40 17.08
CA PRO A 13 17.28 1.87 17.10
C PRO A 13 16.70 2.49 15.82
N GLU A 14 16.71 1.77 14.71
CA GLU A 14 16.18 2.19 13.41
C GLU A 14 14.75 1.69 13.14
N TYR A 15 14.09 1.04 14.11
CA TYR A 15 12.71 0.54 13.95
C TYR A 15 11.71 1.64 13.51
N PHE A 16 11.98 2.90 13.85
CA PHE A 16 11.18 4.03 13.39
C PHE A 16 11.08 4.13 11.85
N LYS A 17 12.08 3.66 11.09
CA LYS A 17 12.04 3.61 9.63
C LYS A 17 10.96 2.65 9.12
N VAL A 18 10.73 1.54 9.83
CA VAL A 18 9.62 0.62 9.55
C VAL A 18 8.29 1.35 9.72
N LEU A 19 8.14 2.12 10.80
CA LEU A 19 6.94 2.92 11.05
C LEU A 19 6.72 3.98 9.97
N GLN A 20 7.78 4.61 9.45
CA GLN A 20 7.68 5.56 8.34
C GLN A 20 7.16 4.89 7.06
N VAL A 21 7.69 3.71 6.71
CA VAL A 21 7.20 2.94 5.54
C VAL A 21 5.75 2.50 5.75
N LEU A 22 5.41 2.04 6.95
CA LEU A 22 4.05 1.62 7.30
C LEU A 22 3.04 2.78 7.19
N ASN A 23 3.35 3.93 7.79
CA ASN A 23 2.50 5.12 7.72
C ASN A 23 2.31 5.59 6.27
N ARG A 24 3.39 5.64 5.48
CA ARG A 24 3.31 5.96 4.05
C ARG A 24 2.40 4.97 3.31
N THR A 25 2.52 3.67 3.60
CA THR A 25 1.71 2.62 2.95
C THR A 25 0.24 2.76 3.31
N ILE A 26 -0.10 3.09 4.56
CA ILE A 26 -1.48 3.36 4.99
C ILE A 26 -2.09 4.51 4.18
N THR A 27 -1.36 5.62 4.00
CA THR A 27 -1.82 6.75 3.18
C THR A 27 -2.09 6.33 1.73
N LEU A 28 -1.15 5.60 1.12
CA LEU A 28 -1.31 5.12 -0.27
C LEU A 28 -2.51 4.16 -0.43
N LEU A 29 -2.79 3.34 0.58
CA LEU A 29 -3.97 2.46 0.59
C LEU A 29 -5.28 3.25 0.70
N ALA A 30 -5.31 4.33 1.48
CA ALA A 30 -6.46 5.23 1.52
C ALA A 30 -6.71 5.85 0.14
N ASP A 31 -5.66 6.34 -0.53
CA ASP A 31 -5.76 6.90 -1.88
C ASP A 31 -6.25 5.85 -2.89
N LEU A 32 -5.74 4.63 -2.83
CA LEU A 32 -6.19 3.51 -3.67
C LEU A 32 -7.71 3.29 -3.51
N ASN A 33 -8.23 3.33 -2.28
CA ASN A 33 -9.66 3.14 -2.00
C ASN A 33 -10.57 4.25 -2.57
N THR A 34 -10.02 5.43 -2.89
CA THR A 34 -10.76 6.52 -3.53
C THR A 34 -10.75 6.48 -5.06
N SER A 35 -10.02 5.53 -5.66
CA SER A 35 -9.86 5.44 -7.10
C SER A 35 -11.18 5.06 -7.79
N THR A 36 -11.52 5.76 -8.88
CA THR A 36 -12.79 5.56 -9.61
C THR A 36 -12.65 4.87 -10.96
N ASN A 37 -11.41 4.58 -11.38
CA ASN A 37 -11.12 3.92 -12.65
C ASN A 37 -9.81 3.12 -12.60
N VAL A 38 -9.65 2.22 -13.56
CA VAL A 38 -8.52 1.30 -13.67
C VAL A 38 -7.16 2.00 -13.82
N THR A 39 -7.12 3.18 -14.44
CA THR A 39 -5.88 3.96 -14.60
C THR A 39 -5.38 4.48 -13.25
N GLN A 40 -6.27 5.06 -12.44
CA GLN A 40 -5.94 5.51 -11.08
C GLN A 40 -5.51 4.34 -10.20
N ILE A 41 -6.25 3.23 -10.25
CA ILE A 41 -5.90 2.00 -9.54
C ILE A 41 -4.50 1.55 -9.91
N ARG A 42 -4.18 1.49 -11.21
CA ARG A 42 -2.84 1.08 -11.71
C ARG A 42 -1.76 1.99 -11.16
N GLN A 43 -1.97 3.29 -11.21
CA GLN A 43 -1.02 4.28 -10.70
C GLN A 43 -0.79 4.09 -9.19
N ARG A 44 -1.86 4.03 -8.40
CA ARG A 44 -1.78 3.87 -6.94
C ARG A 44 -1.17 2.54 -6.53
N LEU A 45 -1.54 1.43 -7.17
CA LEU A 45 -0.90 0.14 -6.94
C LEU A 45 0.59 0.19 -7.28
N SER A 46 0.97 0.83 -8.40
CA SER A 46 2.38 0.98 -8.78
C SER A 46 3.19 1.75 -7.75
N GLU A 47 2.59 2.80 -7.15
CA GLU A 47 3.18 3.58 -6.05
C GLU A 47 3.37 2.71 -4.78
N ILE A 48 2.39 1.87 -4.42
CA ILE A 48 2.45 0.98 -3.24
C ILE A 48 3.55 -0.07 -3.40
N ILE A 49 3.61 -0.76 -4.53
CA ILE A 49 4.57 -1.85 -4.75
C ILE A 49 5.93 -1.36 -5.25
N ASN A 50 6.09 -0.03 -5.41
CA ASN A 50 7.27 0.63 -5.94
C ASN A 50 7.76 0.00 -7.26
N ARG A 51 6.82 -0.31 -8.16
CA ARG A 51 7.07 -0.89 -9.47
C ARG A 51 5.97 -0.46 -10.43
N GLN A 52 6.35 -0.05 -11.63
CA GLN A 52 5.40 0.26 -12.69
C GLN A 52 4.66 -1.01 -13.14
N ILE A 53 3.33 -0.94 -13.12
CA ILE A 53 2.47 -1.95 -13.72
C ILE A 53 2.22 -1.56 -15.18
N ASP A 54 2.43 -2.50 -16.10
CA ASP A 54 2.22 -2.28 -17.53
C ASP A 54 0.75 -1.97 -17.85
N GLU A 55 0.51 -1.12 -18.85
CA GLU A 55 -0.84 -0.71 -19.25
C GLU A 55 -1.70 -1.88 -19.76
N ASN A 56 -1.07 -2.88 -20.36
CA ASN A 56 -1.72 -4.09 -20.87
C ASN A 56 -1.95 -5.14 -19.78
N THR A 57 -1.44 -4.89 -18.56
CA THR A 57 -1.78 -5.73 -17.41
C THR A 57 -3.23 -5.51 -17.06
N THR A 58 -4.03 -6.58 -17.15
CA THR A 58 -5.40 -6.58 -16.66
C THR A 58 -5.38 -6.52 -15.14
N ILE A 59 -6.03 -5.51 -14.57
CA ILE A 59 -6.12 -5.31 -13.12
C ILE A 59 -7.56 -5.54 -12.70
N PHE A 60 -7.77 -6.54 -11.85
CA PHE A 60 -9.01 -6.73 -11.12
C PHE A 60 -8.86 -6.06 -9.76
N ALA A 61 -9.32 -4.82 -9.65
CA ALA A 61 -9.25 -4.09 -8.40
C ALA A 61 -10.64 -3.59 -8.02
N GLY A 62 -11.06 -3.99 -6.83
CA GLY A 62 -12.23 -3.53 -6.14
C GLY A 62 -12.03 -3.91 -4.69
N VAL A 63 -11.71 -2.94 -3.84
CA VAL A 63 -11.76 -3.15 -2.40
C VAL A 63 -13.22 -2.86 -2.01
N PRO A 64 -14.00 -3.82 -1.51
CA PRO A 64 -15.28 -3.48 -0.91
C PRO A 64 -14.98 -2.64 0.33
N ALA A 65 -15.11 -1.32 0.21
CA ALA A 65 -15.04 -0.41 1.34
C ALA A 65 -16.26 -0.64 2.23
N LYS A 66 -16.24 -1.68 3.08
CA LYS A 66 -17.11 -1.71 4.24
C LYS A 66 -16.53 -0.77 5.29
N ILE A 67 -17.18 0.37 5.46
CA ILE A 67 -16.99 1.24 6.63
C ILE A 67 -17.36 0.41 7.86
N ILE A 68 -16.38 -0.02 8.64
CA ILE A 68 -16.63 -0.40 10.03
C ILE A 68 -16.83 0.91 10.79
N LYS A 69 -18.09 1.35 10.94
CA LYS A 69 -18.44 2.29 12.00
C LYS A 69 -18.35 1.51 13.30
N THR A 70 -17.23 1.63 14.02
CA THR A 70 -17.26 1.31 15.45
C THR A 70 -17.85 2.52 16.16
N ILE A 71 -19.04 2.29 16.72
CA ILE A 71 -19.77 3.18 17.60
C ILE A 71 -18.88 3.49 18.82
N ASN A 72 -18.72 4.78 19.13
CA ASN A 72 -18.57 5.32 20.49
C ASN A 72 -18.96 6.80 20.44
#